data_AF-A0AAU1IHK6-F1
#
_entry.id   AF-A0AAU1IHK6-F1
#
_cell.length_a   1.000
_cell.length_b   1.000
_cell.length_c   1.000
_cell.angle_alpha   90.00
_cell.angle_beta   90.00
_cell.angle_gamma   90.00
#
_symmetry.space_group_name_H-M   'P 1'
#
loop_
_entity.id
_entity.type
_entity.pdbx_description
1 polymer ?
#
loop_
_entity_poly.entity_id
_entity_poly.type
_entity_poly.pdbx_seq_one_letter_code
_entity_poly.pdbx_strand_id
1 'polypeptide(L)'
;MSMETTDYMGQTSCGDDTRSPLRDFLRTETGSAAVLVAAALVALVWANAAPSAYETFWETHLSVRLGSHGISLDLREWVNSGLMTLFFLVVGLEARREFDMGELRERRRLALPVVAGASGMLVPIAIYLAINSGHGSASGWGAVMSTDTAFALGMLAVVGRHMPPGLRVFLLTITVVDDFLALVVIAVFYSDHIAVPALLVAVAMFAVVVVLRRFRVRRGPLYALLGVVAWVALLKSGVDPVVIGLAMGLITYAYPAGRDDLERATGLFRLFREQPTPELERDVRAGIASAISPNDRLQRMYHPWASYAVVPLFALANAGLHLSGEQLARAFTSPVALGILIGYVVGKPLGIVASTALTSALSRGRIRPPVGWGAVTAGGTLAGVGFTVSLLIATLAFDGTTLEDAKTGILSAVVCSFIVGRLVTGAIGLLPPQIRPRVLFGRAETIVDLSVPVDPDRDHLRGPRHAPVTVVEYGDYECPYCGQAEPVVRELLGAFGDEVRYVWRHLPLTDVHTHAQLAAEASEAAALQGGYWEMHDLLLSHQGALRFNDLRDYAGQIGLDVARFARDMMAHAGAGHVAEDVESADLSGVAGTPTFFVNGRRHHGAYDIEGLSQAVRAARERAAVAVQVS
;
A
#
# COMPACT_ATOMS: atom_id res chain seq x y z
N MET A 1 -47.61 33.27 -28.26
CA MET A 1 -46.84 32.69 -29.38
C MET A 1 -45.37 32.89 -29.04
N SER A 2 -44.83 31.96 -28.27
CA SER A 2 -43.47 32.00 -27.71
C SER A 2 -42.84 30.66 -28.02
N MET A 3 -41.84 30.70 -28.89
CA MET A 3 -41.07 29.55 -29.38
C MET A 3 -40.24 28.99 -28.23
N GLU A 4 -40.51 27.73 -27.85
CA GLU A 4 -39.62 26.90 -27.05
C GLU A 4 -38.40 26.52 -27.89
N THR A 5 -37.22 26.91 -27.43
CA THR A 5 -35.94 26.35 -27.88
C THR A 5 -35.72 25.02 -27.15
N THR A 6 -36.01 23.93 -27.84
CA THR A 6 -35.66 22.56 -27.43
C THR A 6 -34.14 22.41 -27.31
N ASP A 7 -33.69 22.15 -26.10
CA ASP A 7 -32.30 21.84 -25.76
C ASP A 7 -31.99 20.38 -26.17
N TYR A 8 -31.25 20.21 -27.27
CA TYR A 8 -30.73 18.91 -27.72
C TYR A 8 -29.28 18.75 -27.24
N MET A 9 -29.09 18.60 -25.94
CA MET A 9 -27.87 18.01 -25.38
C MET A 9 -28.25 16.85 -24.47
N GLY A 10 -28.44 15.69 -25.09
CA GLY A 10 -28.44 14.40 -24.40
C GLY A 10 -27.03 14.07 -23.90
N GLN A 11 -26.56 14.77 -22.87
CA GLN A 11 -25.52 14.24 -22.00
C GLN A 11 -26.22 13.22 -21.10
N THR A 12 -26.16 11.95 -21.51
CA THR A 12 -26.43 10.85 -20.60
C THR A 12 -25.27 10.85 -19.60
N SER A 13 -25.48 11.45 -18.43
CA SER A 13 -24.65 11.16 -17.27
C SER A 13 -24.85 9.67 -16.95
N CYS A 14 -23.98 8.83 -17.50
CA CYS A 14 -23.94 7.43 -17.13
C CYS A 14 -23.48 7.40 -15.67
N GLY A 15 -24.45 7.18 -14.78
CA GLY A 15 -24.39 7.59 -13.40
C GLY A 15 -23.28 6.94 -12.57
N ASP A 16 -22.65 7.76 -11.75
CA ASP A 16 -21.97 7.32 -10.52
C ASP A 16 -22.98 7.02 -9.37
N ASP A 17 -24.28 7.14 -9.62
CA ASP A 17 -25.36 7.12 -8.62
C ASP A 17 -25.89 5.73 -8.21
N THR A 18 -25.14 4.64 -8.43
CA THR A 18 -25.54 3.29 -7.94
C THR A 18 -24.45 2.56 -7.16
N ARG A 19 -23.48 3.28 -6.59
CA ARG A 19 -22.59 2.68 -5.59
C ARG A 19 -23.28 2.75 -4.24
N SER A 20 -23.70 1.59 -3.72
CA SER A 20 -24.22 1.54 -2.35
C SER A 20 -23.10 1.87 -1.37
N PRO A 21 -23.31 2.72 -0.35
CA PRO A 21 -22.29 3.05 0.65
C PRO A 21 -21.67 1.82 1.33
N LEU A 22 -22.43 0.72 1.38
CA LEU A 22 -21.97 -0.58 1.87
C LEU A 22 -20.91 -1.23 0.97
N ARG A 23 -20.99 -1.08 -0.36
CA ARG A 23 -19.97 -1.58 -1.29
C ARG A 23 -18.67 -0.79 -1.18
N ASP A 24 -18.75 0.51 -0.95
CA ASP A 24 -17.56 1.34 -0.77
C ASP A 24 -16.89 1.04 0.58
N PHE A 25 -17.67 0.88 1.65
CA PHE A 25 -17.16 0.41 2.94
C PHE A 25 -16.50 -0.97 2.86
N LEU A 26 -17.12 -1.94 2.18
CA LEU A 26 -16.56 -3.28 1.94
C LEU A 26 -15.34 -3.30 0.99
N ARG A 27 -14.84 -2.15 0.54
CA ARG A 27 -13.57 -2.05 -0.20
C ARG A 27 -12.46 -1.40 0.62
N THR A 28 -12.75 -0.95 1.83
CA THR A 28 -11.79 -0.30 2.71
C THR A 28 -11.12 -1.28 3.69
N GLU A 29 -9.91 -0.95 4.15
CA GLU A 29 -9.20 -1.72 5.19
C GLU A 29 -10.06 -1.89 6.46
N THR A 30 -10.82 -0.86 6.85
CA THR A 30 -11.80 -0.93 7.95
C THR A 30 -12.90 -1.93 7.70
N GLY A 31 -13.41 -2.01 6.46
CA GLY A 31 -14.39 -3.01 6.06
C GLY A 31 -13.87 -4.42 6.24
N SER A 32 -12.64 -4.70 5.82
CA SER A 32 -12.04 -6.04 5.99
C SER A 32 -11.81 -6.41 7.45
N ALA A 33 -11.33 -5.46 8.27
CA ALA A 33 -11.16 -5.66 9.70
C ALA A 33 -12.49 -5.90 10.42
N ALA A 34 -13.57 -5.21 10.02
CA ALA A 34 -14.90 -5.42 10.57
C ALA A 34 -15.45 -6.83 10.26
N VAL A 35 -15.26 -7.32 9.03
CA VAL A 35 -15.66 -8.68 8.64
C VAL A 35 -14.86 -9.72 9.43
N LEU A 36 -13.56 -9.49 9.62
CA LEU A 36 -12.71 -10.34 10.44
C LEU A 36 -13.18 -10.41 11.91
N VAL A 37 -13.47 -9.26 12.52
CA VAL A 37 -14.04 -9.21 13.89
C VAL A 37 -15.37 -9.95 13.96
N ALA A 38 -16.25 -9.74 12.97
CA ALA A 38 -17.53 -10.44 12.93
C ALA A 38 -17.33 -11.97 12.86
N ALA A 39 -16.40 -12.45 12.03
CA ALA A 39 -16.09 -13.88 11.95
C ALA A 39 -15.51 -14.44 13.25
N ALA A 40 -14.63 -13.71 13.93
CA ALA A 40 -14.10 -14.09 15.24
C ALA A 40 -15.21 -14.15 16.31
N LEU A 41 -16.12 -13.18 16.32
CA LEU A 41 -17.28 -13.18 17.23
C LEU A 41 -18.23 -14.35 16.93
N VAL A 42 -18.49 -14.66 15.66
CA VAL A 42 -19.30 -15.82 15.26
C VAL A 42 -18.62 -17.11 15.72
N ALA A 43 -17.30 -17.23 15.58
CA ALA A 43 -16.54 -18.38 16.08
C ALA A 43 -16.74 -18.57 17.58
N LEU A 44 -16.64 -17.48 18.34
CA LEU A 44 -16.81 -17.46 19.78
C LEU A 44 -18.24 -17.85 20.19
N VAL A 45 -19.26 -17.27 19.54
CA VAL A 45 -20.66 -17.62 19.82
C VAL A 45 -20.92 -19.09 19.49
N TRP A 46 -20.46 -19.58 18.34
CA TRP A 46 -20.69 -20.96 17.92
C TRP A 46 -19.99 -21.97 18.84
N ALA A 47 -18.71 -21.74 19.16
CA ALA A 47 -17.95 -22.60 20.07
C ALA A 47 -18.57 -22.70 21.47
N ASN A 48 -19.31 -21.68 21.92
CA ASN A 48 -19.98 -21.72 23.23
C ASN A 48 -21.43 -22.21 23.17
N ALA A 49 -22.16 -21.91 22.08
CA ALA A 49 -23.56 -22.30 21.95
C ALA A 49 -23.73 -23.78 21.57
N ALA A 50 -22.83 -24.33 20.75
CA ALA A 50 -22.87 -25.73 20.33
C ALA A 50 -21.44 -26.28 20.18
N PRO A 51 -20.74 -26.53 21.30
CA PRO A 51 -19.31 -26.81 21.26
C PRO A 51 -18.95 -28.10 20.51
N SER A 52 -19.73 -29.17 20.71
CA SER A 52 -19.56 -30.42 19.97
C SER A 52 -19.80 -30.25 18.47
N ALA A 53 -20.79 -29.44 18.07
CA ALA A 53 -21.07 -29.17 16.67
C ALA A 53 -19.95 -28.36 16.00
N TYR A 54 -19.36 -27.41 16.73
CA TYR A 54 -18.23 -26.62 16.27
C TYR A 54 -17.00 -27.50 16.00
N GLU A 55 -16.57 -28.32 16.96
CA GLU A 55 -15.41 -29.19 16.77
C GLU A 55 -15.67 -30.27 15.71
N THR A 56 -16.83 -30.94 15.74
CA THR A 56 -17.17 -31.98 14.73
C THR A 56 -17.14 -31.42 13.30
N PHE A 57 -17.60 -30.17 13.12
CA PHE A 57 -17.54 -29.52 11.81
C PHE A 57 -16.08 -29.31 11.37
N TRP A 58 -15.22 -28.77 12.24
CA TRP A 58 -13.85 -28.44 11.87
C TRP A 58 -12.92 -29.65 11.77
N GLU A 59 -13.20 -30.73 12.50
CA GLU A 59 -12.53 -32.04 12.44
C GLU A 59 -13.04 -32.91 11.27
N THR A 60 -14.00 -32.43 10.47
CA THR A 60 -14.49 -33.18 9.31
C THR A 60 -13.35 -33.40 8.30
N HIS A 61 -13.01 -34.66 8.04
CA HIS A 61 -11.97 -35.02 7.07
C HIS A 61 -12.42 -34.78 5.63
N LEU A 62 -11.69 -33.94 4.90
CA LEU A 62 -11.80 -33.78 3.45
C LEU A 62 -10.57 -34.39 2.79
N SER A 63 -10.78 -35.42 1.97
CA SER A 63 -9.69 -36.09 1.25
C SER A 63 -9.82 -35.93 -0.27
N VAL A 64 -8.69 -35.65 -0.92
CA VAL A 64 -8.55 -35.59 -2.37
C VAL A 64 -7.57 -36.70 -2.79
N ARG A 65 -8.04 -37.67 -3.57
CA ARG A 65 -7.26 -38.85 -3.98
C ARG A 65 -7.21 -38.99 -5.49
N LEU A 66 -6.01 -39.24 -6.01
CA LEU A 66 -5.71 -39.52 -7.42
C LEU A 66 -4.92 -40.83 -7.49
N GLY A 67 -5.62 -41.93 -7.78
CA GLY A 67 -5.04 -43.27 -7.73
C GLY A 67 -4.61 -43.67 -6.31
N SER A 68 -3.37 -44.15 -6.15
CA SER A 68 -2.80 -44.53 -4.84
C SER A 68 -2.30 -43.35 -4.01
N HIS A 69 -2.22 -42.16 -4.59
CA HIS A 69 -1.72 -40.96 -3.92
C HIS A 69 -2.89 -40.05 -3.56
N GLY A 70 -2.85 -39.45 -2.38
CA GLY A 70 -3.86 -38.50 -1.96
C GLY A 70 -3.41 -37.69 -0.77
N ILE A 71 -4.26 -36.75 -0.41
CA ILE A 71 -4.12 -35.86 0.74
C ILE A 71 -5.42 -35.97 1.52
N SER A 72 -5.33 -36.18 2.82
CA SER A 72 -6.47 -36.19 3.73
C SER A 72 -6.16 -35.22 4.85
N LEU A 73 -6.94 -34.15 4.95
CA LEU A 73 -6.79 -33.11 5.96
C LEU A 73 -8.18 -32.76 6.49
N ASP A 74 -8.22 -32.25 7.71
CA ASP A 74 -9.45 -31.77 8.33
C ASP A 74 -9.80 -30.40 7.74
N LEU A 75 -11.06 -29.98 7.85
CA LEU A 75 -11.46 -28.67 7.35
C LEU A 75 -10.64 -27.54 7.96
N ARG A 76 -10.29 -27.63 9.25
CA ARG A 76 -9.41 -26.66 9.92
C ARG A 76 -8.04 -26.59 9.25
N GLU A 77 -7.46 -27.74 8.91
CA GLU A 77 -6.13 -27.82 8.31
C GLU A 77 -6.13 -27.39 6.83
N TRP A 78 -7.21 -27.65 6.08
CA TRP A 78 -7.41 -27.06 4.75
C TRP A 78 -7.41 -25.53 4.77
N VAL A 79 -7.97 -24.93 5.82
CA VAL A 79 -7.94 -23.48 6.01
C VAL A 79 -6.52 -23.03 6.42
N ASN A 80 -5.91 -23.68 7.41
CA ASN A 80 -4.63 -23.31 8.01
C ASN A 80 -3.44 -23.47 7.07
N SER A 81 -3.36 -24.58 6.34
CA SER A 81 -2.26 -24.83 5.39
C SER A 81 -2.62 -24.45 3.96
N GLY A 82 -3.88 -24.62 3.55
CA GLY A 82 -4.32 -24.35 2.17
C GLY A 82 -4.62 -22.87 1.93
N LEU A 83 -5.65 -22.34 2.59
CA LEU A 83 -6.08 -20.96 2.36
C LEU A 83 -5.07 -19.93 2.85
N MET A 84 -4.39 -20.17 3.98
CA MET A 84 -3.32 -19.26 4.43
C MET A 84 -2.16 -19.18 3.44
N THR A 85 -1.92 -20.20 2.61
CA THR A 85 -0.93 -20.09 1.53
C THR A 85 -1.30 -18.96 0.56
N LEU A 86 -2.60 -18.74 0.27
CA LEU A 86 -3.05 -17.61 -0.54
C LEU A 86 -2.89 -16.27 0.19
N PHE A 87 -3.10 -16.25 1.51
CA PHE A 87 -2.82 -15.06 2.32
C PHE A 87 -1.33 -14.68 2.25
N PHE A 88 -0.43 -15.65 2.51
CA PHE A 88 1.02 -15.42 2.43
C PHE A 88 1.50 -15.12 1.01
N LEU A 89 0.80 -15.58 -0.03
CA LEU A 89 1.03 -15.12 -1.41
C LEU A 89 0.79 -13.61 -1.53
N VAL A 90 -0.34 -13.10 -1.03
CA VAL A 90 -0.65 -11.65 -1.04
C VAL A 90 0.37 -10.87 -0.21
N VAL A 91 0.74 -11.35 0.97
CA VAL A 91 1.79 -10.76 1.80
C VAL A 91 3.13 -10.71 1.04
N GLY A 92 3.49 -11.78 0.32
CA GLY A 92 4.71 -11.82 -0.48
C GLY A 92 4.70 -10.85 -1.65
N LEU A 93 3.53 -10.65 -2.28
CA LEU A 93 3.35 -9.64 -3.32
C LEU A 93 3.54 -8.24 -2.75
N GLU A 94 2.93 -7.93 -1.60
CA GLU A 94 3.05 -6.63 -0.93
C GLU A 94 4.48 -6.36 -0.49
N ALA A 95 5.13 -7.35 0.14
CA ALA A 95 6.53 -7.27 0.50
C ALA A 95 7.39 -6.94 -0.73
N ARG A 96 7.15 -7.63 -1.85
CA ARG A 96 7.91 -7.38 -3.06
C ARG A 96 7.67 -6.00 -3.66
N ARG A 97 6.42 -5.53 -3.63
CA ARG A 97 6.03 -4.19 -4.08
C ARG A 97 6.71 -3.11 -3.23
N GLU A 98 6.80 -3.30 -1.92
CA GLU A 98 7.48 -2.38 -1.02
C GLU A 98 9.00 -2.32 -1.27
N PHE A 99 9.63 -3.46 -1.61
CA PHE A 99 11.04 -3.51 -2.02
C PHE A 99 11.30 -2.84 -3.37
N ASP A 100 10.39 -2.99 -4.34
CA ASP A 100 10.57 -2.49 -5.71
C ASP A 100 10.19 -1.01 -5.85
N MET A 101 9.08 -0.57 -5.22
CA MET A 101 8.47 0.75 -5.40
C MET A 101 8.20 1.53 -4.10
N GLY A 102 8.34 0.90 -2.92
CA GLY A 102 7.99 1.50 -1.63
C GLY A 102 9.18 2.08 -0.85
N GLU A 103 9.00 2.24 0.46
CA GLU A 103 10.00 2.84 1.36
C GLU A 103 11.23 1.92 1.56
N LEU A 104 11.09 0.61 1.33
CA LEU A 104 12.19 -0.36 1.41
C LEU A 104 13.14 -0.31 0.20
N ARG A 105 12.80 0.44 -0.85
CA ARG A 105 13.67 0.62 -2.03
C ARG A 105 15.02 1.26 -1.68
N GLU A 106 15.04 2.22 -0.76
CA GLU A 106 16.26 2.94 -0.38
C GLU A 106 17.01 2.21 0.75
N ARG A 107 18.16 1.61 0.43
CA ARG A 107 18.99 0.83 1.38
C ARG A 107 19.35 1.60 2.67
N ARG A 108 19.50 2.93 2.60
CA ARG A 108 19.83 3.77 3.76
C ARG A 108 18.66 3.90 4.74
N ARG A 109 17.42 3.78 4.25
CA ARG A 109 16.19 3.91 5.04
C ARG A 109 15.64 2.56 5.48
N LEU A 110 16.01 1.48 4.78
CA LEU A 110 15.70 0.08 5.13
C LEU A 110 16.05 -0.29 6.58
N ALA A 111 17.14 0.26 7.11
CA ALA A 111 17.67 -0.12 8.41
C ALA A 111 16.66 0.05 9.55
N LEU A 112 15.88 1.13 9.55
CA LEU A 112 14.97 1.43 10.66
C LEU A 112 13.74 0.49 10.67
N PRO A 113 12.98 0.32 9.57
CA PRO A 113 11.87 -0.64 9.56
C PRO A 113 12.32 -2.08 9.83
N VAL A 114 13.48 -2.49 9.31
CA VAL A 114 14.01 -3.85 9.54
C VAL A 114 14.38 -4.05 11.01
N VAL A 115 15.09 -3.11 11.62
CA VAL A 115 15.45 -3.18 13.04
C VAL A 115 14.22 -3.07 13.93
N ALA A 116 13.25 -2.22 13.58
CA ALA A 116 12.00 -2.05 14.31
C ALA A 116 11.10 -3.29 14.25
N GLY A 117 10.98 -3.94 13.09
CA GLY A 117 10.28 -5.22 12.95
C GLY A 117 10.97 -6.34 13.71
N ALA A 118 12.27 -6.54 13.46
CA ALA A 118 13.05 -7.58 14.15
C ALA A 118 13.02 -7.42 15.68
N SER A 119 13.20 -6.20 16.21
CA SER A 119 13.07 -5.96 17.65
C SER A 119 11.63 -6.09 18.15
N GLY A 120 10.67 -5.69 17.31
CA GLY A 120 9.24 -5.89 17.52
C GLY A 120 8.86 -7.37 17.66
N MET A 121 9.68 -8.29 17.16
CA MET A 121 9.54 -9.74 17.39
C MET A 121 10.36 -10.22 18.59
N LEU A 122 11.64 -9.84 18.66
CA LEU A 122 12.59 -10.36 19.65
C LEU A 122 12.24 -9.95 21.09
N VAL A 123 11.77 -8.72 21.32
CA VAL A 123 11.43 -8.24 22.67
C VAL A 123 10.22 -8.97 23.25
N PRO A 124 9.07 -9.12 22.54
CA PRO A 124 7.98 -9.97 23.00
C PRO A 124 8.40 -11.42 23.27
N ILE A 125 9.22 -12.03 22.40
CA ILE A 125 9.73 -13.39 22.58
C ILE A 125 10.54 -13.48 23.88
N ALA A 126 11.44 -12.53 24.13
CA ALA A 126 12.25 -12.50 25.35
C ALA A 126 11.38 -12.38 26.61
N ILE A 127 10.33 -11.55 26.57
CA ILE A 127 9.37 -11.42 27.67
C ILE A 127 8.61 -12.74 27.89
N TYR A 128 8.13 -13.37 26.82
CA TYR A 128 7.43 -14.66 26.89
C TYR A 128 8.32 -15.74 27.51
N LEU A 129 9.56 -15.88 27.03
CA LEU A 129 10.53 -16.85 27.50
C LEU A 129 10.94 -16.61 28.95
N ALA A 130 11.04 -15.35 29.39
CA ALA A 130 11.31 -15.03 30.79
C ALA A 130 10.17 -15.51 31.70
N ILE A 131 8.92 -15.25 31.31
CA ILE A 131 7.72 -15.67 32.07
C ILE A 131 7.54 -17.19 32.07
N ASN A 132 7.82 -17.84 30.94
CA ASN A 132 7.68 -19.30 30.78
C ASN A 132 8.99 -20.06 31.08
N SER A 133 9.99 -19.40 31.67
CA SER A 133 11.24 -20.05 32.03
C SER A 133 10.99 -21.19 33.03
N GLY A 134 11.59 -22.35 32.78
CA GLY A 134 11.37 -23.56 33.59
C GLY A 134 10.04 -24.30 33.34
N HIS A 135 9.20 -23.84 32.41
CA HIS A 135 7.95 -24.50 32.04
C HIS A 135 8.06 -25.21 30.67
N GLY A 136 7.35 -26.32 30.49
CA GLY A 136 7.31 -27.05 29.21
C GLY A 136 6.66 -26.28 28.06
N SER A 137 6.00 -25.16 28.35
CA SER A 137 5.38 -24.26 27.38
C SER A 137 6.37 -23.35 26.66
N ALA A 138 7.65 -23.30 27.06
CA ALA A 138 8.64 -22.40 26.46
C ALA A 138 8.83 -22.59 24.95
N SER A 139 8.50 -23.76 24.38
CA SER A 139 8.59 -24.06 22.94
C SER A 139 7.64 -23.21 22.08
N GLY A 140 6.55 -22.68 22.63
CA GLY A 140 5.58 -21.89 21.89
C GLY A 140 5.86 -20.39 21.83
N TRP A 141 7.12 -19.99 21.98
CA TRP A 141 7.55 -18.58 21.95
C TRP A 141 7.20 -17.85 20.65
N GLY A 142 7.09 -18.56 19.53
CA GLY A 142 6.66 -18.01 18.24
C GLY A 142 5.23 -17.47 18.25
N ALA A 143 4.39 -17.88 19.21
CA ALA A 143 3.03 -17.37 19.34
C ALA A 143 2.98 -15.87 19.72
N VAL A 144 4.10 -15.24 20.09
CA VAL A 144 4.14 -13.85 20.60
C VAL A 144 4.90 -12.88 19.69
N MET A 145 5.24 -13.27 18.46
CA MET A 145 6.13 -12.46 17.61
C MET A 145 5.44 -11.61 16.55
N SER A 146 4.34 -12.12 15.97
CA SER A 146 3.78 -11.59 14.72
C SER A 146 2.85 -10.38 14.94
N THR A 147 2.60 -9.60 13.90
CA THR A 147 1.59 -8.54 13.90
C THR A 147 0.62 -8.76 12.74
N ASP A 148 -0.68 -8.83 13.06
CA ASP A 148 -1.75 -8.90 12.09
C ASP A 148 -1.99 -7.53 11.45
N THR A 149 -1.51 -7.38 10.20
CA THR A 149 -1.63 -6.15 9.43
C THR A 149 -3.08 -5.68 9.29
N ALA A 150 -4.03 -6.59 9.06
CA ALA A 150 -5.44 -6.22 8.84
C ALA A 150 -6.06 -5.62 10.11
N PHE A 151 -5.79 -6.22 11.27
CA PHE A 151 -6.22 -5.66 12.55
C PHE A 151 -5.49 -4.37 12.90
N ALA A 152 -4.17 -4.31 12.76
CA ALA A 152 -3.38 -3.13 13.10
C ALA A 152 -3.86 -1.90 12.31
N LEU A 153 -4.08 -2.06 11.00
CA LEU A 153 -4.59 -1.01 10.12
C LEU A 153 -6.07 -0.70 10.36
N GLY A 154 -6.90 -1.72 10.60
CA GLY A 154 -8.30 -1.54 10.98
C GLY A 154 -8.45 -0.71 12.25
N MET A 155 -7.64 -1.01 13.28
CA MET A 155 -7.58 -0.22 14.51
C MET A 155 -7.04 1.19 14.27
N LEU A 156 -6.00 1.34 13.45
CA LEU A 156 -5.48 2.66 13.06
C LEU A 156 -6.57 3.52 12.41
N ALA A 157 -7.40 2.95 11.54
CA ALA A 157 -8.45 3.70 10.88
C ALA A 157 -9.61 4.10 11.83
N VAL A 158 -9.87 3.31 12.87
CA VAL A 158 -10.86 3.65 13.91
C VAL A 158 -10.31 4.69 14.90
N VAL A 159 -9.10 4.48 15.39
CA VAL A 159 -8.51 5.24 16.51
C VAL A 159 -7.66 6.43 16.02
N GLY A 160 -7.05 6.30 14.85
CA GLY A 160 -6.06 7.20 14.28
C GLY A 160 -6.60 8.17 13.23
N ARG A 161 -7.88 8.57 13.29
CA ARG A 161 -8.48 9.54 12.34
C ARG A 161 -7.72 10.88 12.25
N HIS A 162 -6.94 11.22 13.28
CA HIS A 162 -6.10 12.42 13.33
C HIS A 162 -4.59 12.12 13.26
N MET A 163 -4.21 10.90 12.91
CA MET A 163 -2.82 10.49 12.77
C MET A 163 -2.31 10.81 11.35
N PRO A 164 -1.01 11.10 11.21
CA PRO A 164 -0.43 11.41 9.91
C PRO A 164 -0.56 10.21 8.96
N PRO A 165 -0.78 10.42 7.65
CA PRO A 165 -0.82 9.33 6.66
C PRO A 165 0.44 8.47 6.67
N GLY A 166 1.59 9.06 7.00
CA GLY A 166 2.87 8.35 7.11
C GLY A 166 2.88 7.25 8.18
N LEU A 167 1.98 7.27 9.18
CA LEU A 167 1.89 6.21 10.18
C LEU A 167 1.38 4.90 9.56
N ARG A 168 0.44 5.00 8.61
CA ARG A 168 -0.07 3.84 7.88
C ARG A 168 1.04 3.15 7.10
N VAL A 169 1.83 3.94 6.38
CA VAL A 169 2.99 3.46 5.60
C VAL A 169 4.01 2.83 6.55
N PHE A 170 4.36 3.50 7.65
CA PHE A 170 5.30 2.98 8.63
C PHE A 170 4.86 1.62 9.23
N LEU A 171 3.57 1.48 9.57
CA LEU A 171 3.02 0.21 10.04
C LEU A 171 3.10 -0.87 8.97
N LEU A 172 2.64 -0.59 7.75
CA LEU A 172 2.71 -1.51 6.61
C LEU A 172 4.15 -2.02 6.40
N THR A 173 5.14 -1.13 6.42
CA THR A 173 6.54 -1.52 6.21
C THR A 173 7.07 -2.42 7.33
N ILE A 174 6.75 -2.12 8.60
CA ILE A 174 7.18 -2.96 9.73
C ILE A 174 6.47 -4.32 9.69
N THR A 175 5.17 -4.35 9.44
CA THR A 175 4.41 -5.61 9.42
C THR A 175 4.83 -6.52 8.27
N VAL A 176 5.20 -5.95 7.11
CA VAL A 176 5.80 -6.70 6.01
C VAL A 176 7.09 -7.42 6.44
N VAL A 177 7.97 -6.74 7.19
CA VAL A 177 9.20 -7.36 7.72
C VAL A 177 8.85 -8.44 8.74
N ASP A 178 7.92 -8.16 9.65
CA ASP A 178 7.47 -9.09 10.68
C ASP A 178 6.90 -10.37 10.07
N ASP A 179 6.02 -10.26 9.06
CA ASP A 179 5.40 -11.42 8.40
C ASP A 179 6.44 -12.28 7.66
N PHE A 180 7.42 -11.64 7.00
CA PHE A 180 8.52 -12.34 6.35
C PHE A 180 9.37 -13.13 7.36
N LEU A 181 9.78 -12.49 8.46
CA LEU A 181 10.59 -13.12 9.49
C LEU A 181 9.80 -14.20 10.24
N ALA A 182 8.52 -13.96 10.52
CA ALA A 182 7.63 -14.92 11.18
C ALA A 182 7.51 -16.21 10.37
N LEU A 183 7.38 -16.12 9.04
CA LEU A 183 7.37 -17.30 8.20
C LEU A 183 8.68 -18.08 8.24
N VAL A 184 9.83 -17.38 8.17
CA VAL A 184 11.13 -18.05 8.28
C VAL A 184 11.23 -18.80 9.61
N VAL A 185 10.70 -18.22 10.69
CA VAL A 185 10.62 -18.88 11.99
C VAL A 185 9.71 -20.12 11.95
N ILE A 186 8.51 -20.02 11.37
CA ILE A 186 7.59 -21.17 11.21
C ILE A 186 8.29 -22.32 10.46
N ALA A 187 8.91 -22.00 9.33
CA ALA A 187 9.56 -22.99 8.46
C ALA A 187 10.81 -23.66 9.07
N VAL A 188 11.45 -23.05 10.07
CA VAL A 188 12.68 -23.58 10.68
C VAL A 188 12.41 -24.21 12.05
N PHE A 189 11.55 -23.61 12.87
CA PHE A 189 11.36 -24.00 14.27
C PHE A 189 10.06 -24.75 14.55
N TYR A 190 9.06 -24.64 13.67
CA TYR A 190 7.75 -25.29 13.81
C TYR A 190 7.49 -26.32 12.69
N SER A 191 8.55 -26.81 12.04
CA SER A 191 8.45 -27.91 11.08
C SER A 191 8.61 -29.26 11.77
N ASP A 192 7.86 -30.24 11.29
CA ASP A 192 7.89 -31.62 11.76
C ASP A 192 9.12 -32.38 11.23
N HIS A 193 9.10 -33.71 11.33
CA HIS A 193 10.12 -34.57 10.73
C HIS A 193 10.26 -34.34 9.22
N ILE A 194 11.40 -33.76 8.83
CA ILE A 194 11.65 -33.35 7.43
C ILE A 194 11.88 -34.57 6.53
N ALA A 195 10.91 -34.88 5.69
CA ALA A 195 11.08 -35.88 4.64
C ALA A 195 11.84 -35.27 3.44
N VAL A 196 13.16 -35.47 3.43
CA VAL A 196 14.09 -34.92 2.42
C VAL A 196 13.64 -35.14 0.97
N PRO A 197 13.15 -36.34 0.56
CA PRO A 197 12.72 -36.53 -0.84
C PRO A 197 11.59 -35.61 -1.26
N ALA A 198 10.59 -35.41 -0.40
CA ALA A 198 9.46 -34.53 -0.68
C ALA A 198 9.92 -33.05 -0.71
N LEU A 199 10.83 -32.66 0.18
CA LEU A 199 11.43 -31.33 0.20
C LEU A 199 12.20 -31.03 -1.10
N LEU A 200 12.98 -32.00 -1.61
CA LEU A 200 13.71 -31.86 -2.87
C LEU A 200 12.76 -31.67 -4.06
N VAL A 201 11.60 -32.33 -4.06
CA VAL A 201 10.56 -32.11 -5.09
C VAL A 201 10.02 -30.69 -5.00
N ALA A 202 9.73 -30.18 -3.80
CA ALA A 202 9.27 -28.80 -3.62
C ALA A 202 10.30 -27.80 -4.15
N VAL A 203 11.58 -27.96 -3.78
CA VAL A 203 12.69 -27.12 -4.25
C VAL A 203 12.85 -27.21 -5.77
N ALA A 204 12.75 -28.41 -6.36
CA ALA A 204 12.85 -28.59 -7.80
C ALA A 204 11.70 -27.88 -8.55
N MET A 205 10.46 -27.99 -8.07
CA MET A 205 9.32 -27.30 -8.66
C MET A 205 9.45 -25.78 -8.55
N PHE A 206 9.93 -25.28 -7.41
CA PHE A 206 10.23 -23.86 -7.25
C PHE A 206 11.37 -23.39 -8.19
N ALA A 207 12.41 -24.21 -8.38
CA ALA A 207 13.47 -23.91 -9.34
C ALA A 207 12.93 -23.83 -10.78
N VAL A 208 12.02 -24.72 -11.18
CA VAL A 208 11.34 -24.66 -12.48
C VAL A 208 10.56 -23.35 -12.64
N VAL A 209 9.85 -22.90 -11.60
CA VAL A 209 9.18 -21.60 -11.59
C VAL A 209 10.17 -20.46 -11.87
N VAL A 210 11.31 -20.43 -11.17
CA VAL A 210 12.35 -19.41 -11.36
C VAL A 210 12.91 -19.43 -12.79
N VAL A 211 13.12 -20.62 -13.36
CA VAL A 211 13.60 -20.79 -14.74
C VAL A 211 12.57 -20.28 -15.76
N LEU A 212 11.31 -20.68 -15.65
CA LEU A 212 10.23 -20.22 -16.55
C LEU A 212 10.08 -18.70 -16.53
N ARG A 213 10.21 -18.12 -15.34
CA ARG A 213 10.20 -16.67 -15.14
C ARG A 213 11.39 -15.99 -15.81
N ARG A 214 12.60 -16.56 -15.71
CA ARG A 214 13.80 -16.03 -16.36
C ARG A 214 13.68 -15.99 -17.89
N PHE A 215 12.93 -16.93 -18.47
CA PHE A 215 12.56 -16.98 -19.88
C PHE A 215 11.30 -16.16 -20.24
N ARG A 216 10.80 -15.33 -19.32
CA ARG A 216 9.65 -14.43 -19.50
C ARG A 216 8.35 -15.16 -19.92
N VAL A 217 8.17 -16.42 -19.51
CA VAL A 217 6.90 -17.15 -19.74
C VAL A 217 5.81 -16.54 -18.87
N ARG A 218 4.76 -15.96 -19.48
CA ARG A 218 3.68 -15.22 -18.78
C ARG A 218 2.38 -16.04 -18.57
N ARG A 219 2.48 -17.37 -18.44
CA ARG A 219 1.30 -18.25 -18.33
C ARG A 219 0.91 -18.51 -16.87
N GLY A 220 -0.03 -17.71 -16.34
CA GLY A 220 -0.51 -17.82 -14.95
C GLY A 220 -0.90 -19.24 -14.49
N PRO A 221 -1.71 -20.00 -15.25
CA PRO A 221 -2.12 -21.36 -14.85
C PRO A 221 -0.95 -22.34 -14.65
N LEU A 222 0.16 -22.15 -15.38
CA LEU A 222 1.36 -22.98 -15.22
C LEU A 222 2.04 -22.73 -13.88
N TYR A 223 2.15 -21.46 -13.46
CA TYR A 223 2.68 -21.11 -12.15
C TYR A 223 1.77 -21.60 -11.01
N ALA A 224 0.45 -21.54 -11.20
CA ALA A 224 -0.51 -22.08 -10.23
C ALA A 224 -0.35 -23.61 -10.09
N LEU A 225 -0.23 -24.35 -11.20
CA LEU A 225 -0.01 -25.79 -11.16
C LEU A 225 1.30 -26.15 -10.45
N LEU A 226 2.41 -25.50 -10.80
CA LEU A 226 3.70 -25.72 -10.15
C LEU A 226 3.67 -25.36 -8.66
N GLY A 227 2.97 -24.28 -8.31
CA GLY A 227 2.74 -23.87 -6.92
C GLY A 227 1.95 -24.92 -6.14
N VAL A 228 0.89 -25.49 -6.72
CA VAL A 228 0.11 -26.57 -6.08
C VAL A 228 0.96 -27.83 -5.90
N VAL A 229 1.76 -28.23 -6.90
CA VAL A 229 2.65 -29.39 -6.75
C VAL A 229 3.70 -29.16 -5.67
N ALA A 230 4.30 -27.96 -5.62
CA ALA A 230 5.24 -27.60 -4.57
C ALA A 230 4.57 -27.55 -3.18
N TRP A 231 3.35 -27.04 -3.08
CA TRP A 231 2.54 -27.02 -1.85
C TRP A 231 2.29 -28.44 -1.32
N VAL A 232 1.87 -29.37 -2.18
CA VAL A 232 1.69 -30.78 -1.81
C VAL A 232 3.00 -31.43 -1.37
N ALA A 233 4.10 -31.08 -2.03
CA ALA A 233 5.42 -31.59 -1.71
C ALA A 233 5.92 -31.07 -0.34
N LEU A 234 5.67 -29.79 0.00
CA LEU A 234 5.98 -29.22 1.30
C LEU A 234 5.15 -29.87 2.42
N LEU A 235 3.84 -30.03 2.19
CA LEU A 235 2.95 -30.71 3.14
C LEU A 235 3.46 -32.11 3.47
N LYS A 236 3.88 -32.88 2.45
CA LYS A 236 4.46 -34.21 2.64
C LYS A 236 5.88 -34.20 3.21
N SER A 237 6.58 -33.07 3.12
CA SER A 237 7.92 -32.93 3.71
C SER A 237 7.89 -32.56 5.17
N GLY A 238 6.73 -32.22 5.76
CA GLY A 238 6.63 -31.74 7.13
C GLY A 238 7.03 -30.27 7.30
N VAL A 239 7.23 -29.54 6.19
CA VAL A 239 7.47 -28.10 6.20
C VAL A 239 6.14 -27.43 5.89
N ASP A 240 5.80 -26.38 6.65
CA ASP A 240 4.53 -25.68 6.47
C ASP A 240 4.35 -25.22 5.01
N PRO A 241 3.27 -25.63 4.33
CA PRO A 241 3.03 -25.27 2.94
C PRO A 241 2.88 -23.77 2.69
N VAL A 242 2.53 -22.95 3.70
CA VAL A 242 2.37 -21.50 3.54
C VAL A 242 3.61 -20.80 2.98
N VAL A 243 4.77 -21.42 3.15
CA VAL A 243 6.06 -20.94 2.65
C VAL A 243 6.07 -20.76 1.14
N ILE A 244 5.41 -21.64 0.38
CA ILE A 244 5.39 -21.53 -1.09
C ILE A 244 4.60 -20.31 -1.54
N GLY A 245 3.55 -19.92 -0.80
CA GLY A 245 2.75 -18.73 -1.08
C GLY A 245 3.64 -17.49 -1.05
N LEU A 246 4.33 -17.27 0.07
CA LEU A 246 5.25 -16.14 0.22
C LEU A 246 6.36 -16.16 -0.84
N ALA A 247 6.99 -17.32 -1.05
CA ALA A 247 8.07 -17.46 -2.02
C ALA A 247 7.61 -17.06 -3.44
N MET A 248 6.42 -17.48 -3.86
CA MET A 248 5.80 -17.10 -5.13
C MET A 248 5.49 -15.60 -5.21
N GLY A 249 5.04 -14.99 -4.11
CA GLY A 249 4.80 -13.55 -4.03
C GLY A 249 6.09 -12.74 -4.16
N LEU A 250 7.13 -13.12 -3.42
CA LEU A 250 8.43 -12.44 -3.40
C LEU A 250 9.16 -12.46 -4.73
N ILE A 251 8.96 -13.50 -5.54
CA ILE A 251 9.49 -13.56 -6.90
C ILE A 251 8.58 -12.87 -7.91
N THR A 252 7.55 -12.11 -7.54
CA THR A 252 6.70 -11.40 -8.52
C THR A 252 7.01 -9.90 -8.49
N TYR A 253 7.82 -9.44 -9.45
CA TYR A 253 8.29 -8.04 -9.49
C TYR A 253 7.15 -7.05 -9.72
N ALA A 254 7.22 -5.93 -9.01
CA ALA A 254 6.36 -4.78 -9.21
C ALA A 254 7.16 -3.66 -9.92
N TYR A 255 6.51 -2.95 -10.82
CA TYR A 255 7.10 -1.81 -11.54
C TYR A 255 5.97 -0.88 -12.01
N PRO A 256 6.20 0.43 -12.10
CA PRO A 256 5.21 1.35 -12.64
C PRO A 256 4.98 1.06 -14.12
N ALA A 257 3.78 1.37 -14.62
CA ALA A 257 3.50 1.25 -16.06
C ALA A 257 4.46 2.14 -16.84
N GLY A 258 5.25 1.54 -17.74
CA GLY A 258 6.19 2.27 -18.58
C GLY A 258 5.48 2.98 -19.73
N ARG A 259 6.02 4.13 -20.17
CA ARG A 259 5.46 4.91 -21.28
C ARG A 259 5.31 4.07 -22.55
N ASP A 260 6.35 3.35 -22.96
CA ASP A 260 6.32 2.45 -24.13
C ASP A 260 5.19 1.41 -24.09
N ASP A 261 4.86 0.90 -22.89
CA ASP A 261 3.80 -0.10 -22.73
C ASP A 261 2.41 0.55 -22.82
N LEU A 262 2.28 1.80 -22.34
CA LEU A 262 1.06 2.60 -22.49
C LEU A 262 0.84 3.01 -23.94
N GLU A 263 1.88 3.52 -24.61
CA GLU A 263 1.84 3.87 -26.04
C GLU A 263 1.46 2.65 -26.91
N ARG A 264 2.02 1.46 -26.60
CA ARG A 264 1.64 0.21 -27.26
C ARG A 264 0.17 -0.13 -27.03
N ALA A 265 -0.34 0.07 -25.81
CA ALA A 265 -1.75 -0.16 -25.50
C ALA A 265 -2.68 0.82 -26.24
N THR A 266 -2.29 2.09 -26.34
CA THR A 266 -2.98 3.11 -27.16
C THR A 266 -3.02 2.70 -28.62
N GLY A 267 -1.90 2.24 -29.18
CA GLY A 267 -1.81 1.73 -30.55
C GLY A 267 -2.76 0.56 -30.81
N LEU A 268 -2.84 -0.40 -29.87
CA LEU A 268 -3.80 -1.51 -29.97
C LEU A 268 -5.25 -1.04 -29.91
N PHE A 269 -5.57 -0.10 -29.01
CA PHE A 269 -6.92 0.45 -28.92
C PHE A 269 -7.30 1.20 -30.19
N ARG A 270 -6.36 1.95 -30.78
CA ARG A 270 -6.55 2.61 -32.07
C ARG A 270 -6.89 1.59 -33.17
N LEU A 271 -6.15 0.49 -33.27
CA LEU A 271 -6.43 -0.57 -34.24
C LEU A 271 -7.82 -1.17 -34.03
N PHE A 272 -8.20 -1.47 -32.79
CA PHE A 272 -9.54 -1.97 -32.45
C PHE A 272 -10.65 -0.96 -32.80
N ARG A 273 -10.42 0.33 -32.57
CA ARG A 273 -11.37 1.39 -32.92
C ARG A 273 -11.55 1.50 -34.44
N GLU A 274 -10.46 1.35 -35.20
CA GLU A 274 -10.48 1.35 -36.66
C GLU A 274 -11.13 0.06 -37.22
N GLN A 275 -10.96 -1.07 -36.53
CA GLN A 275 -11.54 -2.38 -36.90
C GLN A 275 -12.00 -3.17 -35.66
N PRO A 276 -13.27 -3.07 -35.25
CA PRO A 276 -13.76 -3.68 -34.01
C PRO A 276 -14.01 -5.19 -34.16
N THR A 277 -12.93 -5.97 -34.21
CA THR A 277 -12.95 -7.43 -34.29
C THR A 277 -12.74 -8.07 -32.91
N PRO A 278 -13.27 -9.29 -32.65
CA PRO A 278 -13.01 -10.02 -31.41
C PRO A 278 -11.51 -10.30 -31.16
N GLU A 279 -10.72 -10.42 -32.22
CA GLU A 279 -9.27 -10.63 -32.15
C GLU A 279 -8.59 -9.39 -31.59
N LEU A 280 -8.88 -8.21 -32.16
CA LEU A 280 -8.34 -6.94 -31.69
C LEU A 280 -8.86 -6.57 -30.29
N GLU A 281 -10.10 -6.94 -29.94
CA GLU A 281 -10.64 -6.78 -28.58
C GLU A 281 -9.81 -7.56 -27.56
N ARG A 282 -9.45 -8.82 -27.88
CA ARG A 282 -8.58 -9.65 -27.03
C ARG A 282 -7.17 -9.07 -26.94
N ASP A 283 -6.62 -8.57 -28.06
CA ASP A 283 -5.29 -7.96 -28.10
C ASP A 283 -5.23 -6.67 -27.27
N VAL A 284 -6.24 -5.80 -27.38
CA VAL A 284 -6.38 -4.61 -26.52
C VAL A 284 -6.45 -5.01 -25.05
N ARG A 285 -7.30 -5.98 -24.71
CA ARG A 285 -7.45 -6.45 -23.33
C ARG A 285 -6.13 -7.03 -22.80
N ALA A 286 -5.41 -7.80 -23.61
CA ALA A 286 -4.09 -8.35 -23.27
C ALA A 286 -3.00 -7.27 -23.18
N GLY A 287 -3.01 -6.29 -24.08
CA GLY A 287 -2.09 -5.17 -24.14
C GLY A 287 -2.18 -4.29 -22.90
N ILE A 288 -3.40 -3.84 -22.55
CA ILE A 288 -3.69 -3.07 -21.33
C ILE A 288 -3.29 -3.89 -20.09
N ALA A 289 -3.64 -5.18 -20.05
CA ALA A 289 -3.25 -6.04 -18.95
C ALA A 289 -1.73 -6.21 -18.85
N SER A 290 -0.98 -6.10 -19.94
CA SER A 290 0.49 -6.24 -19.93
C SER A 290 1.24 -4.98 -19.55
N ALA A 291 0.61 -3.80 -19.64
CA ALA A 291 1.17 -2.51 -19.25
C ALA A 291 1.29 -2.36 -17.72
N ILE A 292 0.50 -3.15 -16.97
CA ILE A 292 0.53 -3.17 -15.52
C ILE A 292 1.39 -4.35 -15.04
N SER A 293 2.15 -4.16 -13.97
CA SER A 293 3.02 -5.19 -13.44
C SER A 293 2.25 -6.48 -13.06
N PRO A 294 2.87 -7.67 -13.21
CA PRO A 294 2.26 -8.92 -12.76
C PRO A 294 1.88 -8.88 -11.28
N ASN A 295 2.67 -8.18 -10.45
CA ASN A 295 2.40 -8.00 -9.04
C ASN A 295 1.07 -7.29 -8.80
N ASP A 296 0.88 -6.08 -9.35
CA ASP A 296 -0.36 -5.29 -9.15
C ASP A 296 -1.61 -6.02 -9.69
N ARG A 297 -1.46 -6.84 -10.73
CA ARG A 297 -2.55 -7.66 -11.26
C ARG A 297 -2.96 -8.76 -10.29
N LEU A 298 -1.98 -9.49 -9.75
CA LEU A 298 -2.24 -10.56 -8.80
C LEU A 298 -2.73 -10.00 -7.47
N GLN A 299 -2.21 -8.85 -7.01
CA GLN A 299 -2.73 -8.15 -5.84
C GLN A 299 -4.20 -7.77 -6.01
N ARG A 300 -4.57 -7.10 -7.12
CA ARG A 300 -5.98 -6.76 -7.39
C ARG A 300 -6.88 -8.00 -7.46
N MET A 301 -6.34 -9.12 -7.95
CA MET A 301 -7.08 -10.37 -8.03
C MET A 301 -7.26 -11.03 -6.68
N TYR A 302 -6.22 -11.14 -5.85
CA TYR A 302 -6.21 -11.98 -4.65
C TYR A 302 -6.40 -11.21 -3.34
N HIS A 303 -6.05 -9.93 -3.26
CA HIS A 303 -6.20 -9.15 -2.04
C HIS A 303 -7.65 -9.17 -1.49
N PRO A 304 -8.71 -8.96 -2.30
CA PRO A 304 -10.08 -9.06 -1.79
C PRO A 304 -10.42 -10.45 -1.23
N TRP A 305 -9.94 -11.52 -1.85
CA TRP A 305 -10.19 -12.88 -1.36
C TRP A 305 -9.43 -13.17 -0.07
N ALA A 306 -8.18 -12.71 0.01
CA ALA A 306 -7.38 -12.85 1.22
C ALA A 306 -8.05 -12.13 2.40
N SER A 307 -8.44 -10.86 2.22
CA SER A 307 -8.99 -10.02 3.29
C SER A 307 -10.43 -10.35 3.67
N TYR A 308 -11.30 -10.73 2.73
CA TYR A 308 -12.74 -10.92 2.99
C TYR A 308 -13.20 -12.38 3.05
N ALA A 309 -12.40 -13.33 2.58
CA ALA A 309 -12.75 -14.75 2.62
C ALA A 309 -11.75 -15.56 3.45
N VAL A 310 -10.46 -15.55 3.08
CA VAL A 310 -9.43 -16.39 3.71
C VAL A 310 -9.25 -16.05 5.18
N VAL A 311 -8.92 -14.80 5.50
CA VAL A 311 -8.62 -14.38 6.88
C VAL A 311 -9.85 -14.48 7.80
N PRO A 312 -11.07 -14.07 7.39
CA PRO A 312 -12.26 -14.30 8.18
C PRO A 312 -12.60 -15.79 8.39
N LEU A 313 -12.43 -16.63 7.35
CA LEU A 313 -12.66 -18.08 7.50
C LEU A 313 -11.62 -18.73 8.42
N PHE A 314 -10.37 -18.29 8.35
CA PHE A 314 -9.32 -18.68 9.29
C PHE A 314 -9.69 -18.29 10.73
N ALA A 315 -10.17 -17.07 10.94
CA ALA A 315 -10.65 -16.63 12.25
C ALA A 315 -11.82 -17.49 12.74
N LEU A 316 -12.76 -17.81 11.85
CA LEU A 316 -13.90 -18.67 12.19
C LEU A 316 -13.45 -20.08 12.64
N ALA A 317 -12.42 -20.62 12.01
CA ALA A 317 -11.89 -21.96 12.28
C ALA A 317 -11.03 -22.06 13.55
N ASN A 318 -10.36 -20.97 13.95
CA ASN A 318 -9.32 -21.00 14.99
C ASN A 318 -9.61 -20.14 16.22
N ALA A 319 -10.44 -19.10 16.10
CA ALA A 319 -10.75 -18.19 17.22
C ALA A 319 -11.84 -18.74 18.16
N GLY A 320 -12.46 -19.88 17.84
CA GLY A 320 -13.40 -20.56 18.73
C GLY A 320 -12.72 -20.96 20.04
N LEU A 321 -13.32 -20.53 21.15
CA LEU A 321 -12.84 -20.77 22.51
C LEU A 321 -14.02 -20.99 23.45
N HIS A 322 -13.94 -22.01 24.30
CA HIS A 322 -14.88 -22.25 25.38
C HIS A 322 -14.68 -21.24 26.51
N LEU A 323 -15.63 -20.32 26.69
CA LEU A 323 -15.63 -19.31 27.74
C LEU A 323 -16.36 -19.85 28.96
N SER A 324 -15.62 -20.45 29.90
CA SER A 324 -16.14 -20.79 31.23
C SER A 324 -15.45 -19.95 32.29
N GLY A 325 -16.14 -19.67 33.41
CA GLY A 325 -15.55 -18.89 34.51
C GLY A 325 -14.26 -19.52 35.05
N GLU A 326 -14.21 -20.85 35.09
CA GLU A 326 -13.01 -21.61 35.49
C GLU A 326 -11.89 -21.52 34.45
N GLN A 327 -12.22 -21.62 33.15
CA GLN A 327 -11.25 -21.50 32.05
C GLN A 327 -10.65 -20.11 32.01
N LEU A 328 -11.44 -19.06 32.20
CA LEU A 328 -10.95 -17.68 32.22
C LEU A 328 -10.06 -17.41 33.43
N ALA A 329 -10.46 -17.86 34.63
CA ALA A 329 -9.66 -17.72 35.85
C ALA A 329 -8.31 -18.45 35.72
N ARG A 330 -8.32 -19.64 35.10
CA ARG A 330 -7.10 -20.40 34.79
C ARG A 330 -6.23 -19.68 33.77
N ALA A 331 -6.80 -19.20 32.66
CA ALA A 331 -6.05 -18.52 31.62
C ALA A 331 -5.32 -17.28 32.19
N PHE A 332 -5.99 -16.44 32.98
CA PHE A 332 -5.34 -15.26 33.59
C PHE A 332 -4.32 -15.56 34.70
N THR A 333 -4.15 -16.82 35.09
CA THR A 333 -3.06 -17.28 35.97
C THR A 333 -2.03 -18.13 35.24
N SER A 334 -2.30 -18.51 33.99
CA SER A 334 -1.43 -19.33 33.16
C SER A 334 -0.22 -18.52 32.66
N PRO A 335 1.03 -19.01 32.85
CA PRO A 335 2.23 -18.37 32.31
C PRO A 335 2.19 -18.19 30.80
N VAL A 336 1.48 -19.07 30.08
CA VAL A 336 1.33 -19.00 28.62
C VAL A 336 0.51 -17.77 28.24
N ALA A 337 -0.71 -17.66 28.77
CA ALA A 337 -1.61 -16.57 28.44
C ALA A 337 -1.04 -15.20 28.89
N LEU A 338 -0.48 -15.13 30.10
CA LEU A 338 0.16 -13.91 30.61
C LEU A 338 1.41 -13.54 29.81
N GLY A 339 2.22 -14.53 29.43
CA GLY A 339 3.39 -14.31 28.58
C GLY A 339 3.01 -13.72 27.22
N ILE A 340 1.98 -14.28 26.58
CA ILE A 340 1.45 -13.77 25.30
C ILE A 340 0.89 -12.35 25.49
N LEU A 341 0.04 -12.15 26.50
CA LEU A 341 -0.61 -10.88 26.77
C LEU A 341 0.40 -9.75 27.00
N ILE A 342 1.36 -9.97 27.90
CA ILE A 342 2.38 -8.96 28.25
C ILE A 342 3.36 -8.77 27.09
N GLY A 343 3.74 -9.84 26.39
CA GLY A 343 4.62 -9.75 25.22
C GLY A 343 4.00 -8.89 24.11
N TYR A 344 2.71 -9.00 23.85
CA TYR A 344 2.03 -8.16 22.87
C TYR A 344 1.75 -6.74 23.37
N VAL A 345 1.16 -6.58 24.56
CA VAL A 345 0.70 -5.27 25.05
C VAL A 345 1.87 -4.37 25.47
N VAL A 346 2.96 -4.95 25.98
CA VAL A 346 4.13 -4.22 26.47
C VAL A 346 5.34 -4.45 25.56
N GLY A 347 5.60 -5.71 25.19
CA GLY A 347 6.79 -6.08 24.44
C GLY A 347 6.85 -5.49 23.03
N LYS A 348 5.77 -5.53 22.25
CA LYS A 348 5.73 -4.97 20.88
C LYS A 348 5.97 -3.46 20.88
N PRO A 349 5.22 -2.64 21.66
CA PRO A 349 5.47 -1.21 21.74
C PRO A 349 6.89 -0.89 22.19
N LEU A 350 7.35 -1.56 23.25
CA LEU A 350 8.70 -1.35 23.78
C LEU A 350 9.75 -1.71 22.73
N GLY A 351 9.61 -2.85 22.06
CA GLY A 351 10.52 -3.32 21.02
C GLY A 351 10.62 -2.35 19.84
N ILE A 352 9.48 -1.87 19.32
CA ILE A 352 9.44 -0.94 18.19
C ILE A 352 9.96 0.45 18.59
N VAL A 353 9.50 1.01 19.71
CA VAL A 353 9.88 2.36 20.14
C VAL A 353 11.35 2.40 20.56
N ALA A 354 11.81 1.44 21.37
CA ALA A 354 13.17 1.44 21.89
C ALA A 354 14.19 1.21 20.79
N SER A 355 13.93 0.32 19.82
CA SER A 355 14.86 0.09 18.72
C SER A 355 14.88 1.25 17.72
N THR A 356 13.73 1.89 17.49
CA THR A 356 13.65 3.12 16.68
C THR A 356 14.46 4.24 17.36
N ALA A 357 14.32 4.39 18.68
CA ALA A 357 15.09 5.34 19.49
C ALA A 357 16.59 5.04 19.46
N LEU A 358 16.96 3.78 19.66
CA LEU A 358 18.35 3.33 19.64
C LEU A 358 18.97 3.53 18.25
N THR A 359 18.27 3.19 17.18
CA THR A 359 18.75 3.38 15.79
C THR A 359 18.94 4.87 15.47
N SER A 360 18.01 5.71 15.90
CA SER A 360 18.12 7.17 15.76
C SER A 360 19.30 7.73 16.56
N ALA A 361 19.49 7.27 17.79
CA ALA A 361 20.60 7.68 18.65
C ALA A 361 21.97 7.23 18.10
N LEU A 362 22.11 5.95 17.73
CA LEU A 362 23.34 5.37 17.19
C LEU A 362 23.73 5.98 15.84
N SER A 363 22.74 6.30 15.00
CA SER A 363 22.97 6.99 13.73
C SER A 363 23.23 8.50 13.90
N ARG A 364 23.28 9.01 15.14
CA ARG A 364 23.41 10.44 15.47
C ARG A 364 22.36 11.30 14.74
N GLY A 365 21.15 10.76 14.61
CA GLY A 365 20.02 11.41 13.96
C GLY A 365 20.07 11.41 12.42
N ARG A 366 20.93 10.62 11.78
CA ARG A 366 20.94 10.43 10.32
C ARG A 366 19.77 9.57 9.83
N ILE A 367 19.37 8.58 10.62
CA ILE A 367 18.24 7.70 10.31
C ILE A 367 17.13 8.04 11.30
N ARG A 368 15.98 8.48 10.80
CA ARG A 368 14.84 8.92 11.61
C ARG A 368 13.56 8.22 11.15
N PRO A 369 12.62 7.94 12.06
CA PRO A 369 11.33 7.40 11.67
C PRO A 369 10.59 8.40 10.76
N PRO A 370 9.81 7.93 9.76
CA PRO A 370 9.08 8.79 8.83
C PRO A 370 7.96 9.61 9.50
N VAL A 371 7.65 9.31 10.76
CA VAL A 371 6.67 9.99 11.61
C VAL A 371 7.30 10.38 12.95
N GLY A 372 6.63 11.27 13.68
CA GLY A 372 7.08 11.72 14.99
C GLY A 372 6.92 10.66 16.08
N TRP A 373 7.63 10.85 17.20
CA TRP A 373 7.69 9.86 18.29
C TRP A 373 6.34 9.49 18.89
N GLY A 374 5.37 10.39 18.94
CA GLY A 374 4.03 10.04 19.41
C GLY A 374 3.29 9.13 18.43
N ALA A 375 3.46 9.37 17.12
CA ALA A 375 2.93 8.49 16.09
C ALA A 375 3.65 7.12 16.10
N VAL A 376 4.98 7.07 16.32
CA VAL A 376 5.71 5.81 16.48
C VAL A 376 5.18 5.01 17.68
N THR A 377 4.97 5.67 18.83
CA THR A 377 4.41 5.00 20.02
C THR A 377 2.99 4.50 19.78
N ALA A 378 2.14 5.29 19.13
CA ALA A 378 0.80 4.87 18.74
C ALA A 378 0.84 3.70 17.74
N GLY A 379 1.75 3.72 16.77
CA GLY A 379 1.97 2.60 15.85
C GLY A 379 2.42 1.34 16.59
N GLY A 380 3.39 1.45 17.50
CA GLY A 380 3.89 0.32 18.28
C GLY A 380 2.81 -0.38 19.12
N THR A 381 1.85 0.37 19.68
CA THR A 381 0.70 -0.20 20.40
C THR A 381 -0.31 -0.86 19.49
N LEU A 382 -0.60 -0.26 18.34
CA LEU A 382 -1.47 -0.86 17.32
C LEU A 382 -0.84 -2.11 16.68
N ALA A 383 0.49 -2.18 16.62
CA ALA A 383 1.23 -3.36 16.16
C ALA A 383 1.22 -4.52 17.17
N GLY A 384 0.79 -4.29 18.42
CA GLY A 384 0.65 -5.31 19.47
C GLY A 384 -0.51 -6.29 19.27
N VAL A 385 -0.92 -6.54 18.02
CA VAL A 385 -2.06 -7.40 17.69
C VAL A 385 -1.56 -8.58 16.86
N GLY A 386 -1.38 -9.75 17.47
CA GLY A 386 -0.83 -10.93 16.78
C GLY A 386 -1.82 -11.81 16.03
N PHE A 387 -3.11 -11.62 16.30
CA PHE A 387 -4.27 -12.45 15.93
C PHE A 387 -4.01 -13.62 14.95
N THR A 388 -3.97 -13.39 13.63
CA THR A 388 -3.90 -14.49 12.63
C THR A 388 -2.68 -15.39 12.78
N VAL A 389 -1.49 -14.86 12.55
CA VAL A 389 -0.23 -15.64 12.58
C VAL A 389 0.05 -16.17 13.99
N SER A 390 -0.32 -15.42 15.02
CA SER A 390 -0.20 -15.86 16.42
C SER A 390 -1.08 -17.07 16.72
N LEU A 391 -2.33 -17.08 16.24
CA LEU A 391 -3.24 -18.23 16.37
C LEU A 391 -2.72 -19.44 15.56
N LEU A 392 -2.21 -19.21 14.36
CA LEU A 392 -1.62 -20.28 13.54
C LEU A 392 -0.46 -20.96 14.28
N ILE A 393 0.46 -20.18 14.84
CA ILE A 393 1.60 -20.73 15.57
C ILE A 393 1.14 -21.38 16.87
N ALA A 394 0.15 -20.81 17.57
CA ALA A 394 -0.40 -21.44 18.75
C ALA A 394 -0.95 -22.84 18.44
N THR A 395 -1.64 -23.02 17.31
CA THR A 395 -2.13 -24.34 16.87
C THR A 395 -1.03 -25.32 16.44
N LEU A 396 0.15 -24.83 16.08
CA LEU A 396 1.32 -25.67 15.79
C LEU A 396 2.12 -26.01 17.05
N ALA A 397 2.06 -25.14 18.08
CA ALA A 397 2.92 -25.22 19.26
C ALA A 397 2.25 -25.86 20.48
N PHE A 398 0.93 -25.81 20.57
CA PHE A 398 0.17 -26.18 21.77
C PHE A 398 -1.05 -27.03 21.44
N ASP A 399 -1.39 -27.91 22.38
CA ASP A 399 -2.58 -28.75 22.34
C ASP A 399 -3.43 -28.59 23.61
N GLY A 400 -4.68 -29.07 23.56
CA GLY A 400 -5.57 -29.16 24.72
C GLY A 400 -5.74 -27.84 25.48
N THR A 401 -5.63 -27.90 26.81
CA THR A 401 -5.86 -26.73 27.67
C THR A 401 -4.81 -25.63 27.49
N THR A 402 -3.58 -25.97 27.12
CA THR A 402 -2.53 -24.97 26.87
C THR A 402 -2.81 -24.15 25.61
N LEU A 403 -3.43 -24.76 24.60
CA LEU A 403 -3.90 -24.05 23.42
C LEU A 403 -5.04 -23.09 23.74
N GLU A 404 -5.98 -23.49 24.60
CA GLU A 404 -7.07 -22.61 25.06
C GLU A 404 -6.54 -21.41 25.86
N ASP A 405 -5.57 -21.63 26.75
CA ASP A 405 -4.88 -20.55 27.47
C ASP A 405 -4.18 -19.60 26.49
N ALA A 406 -3.49 -20.16 25.48
CA ALA A 406 -2.81 -19.37 24.47
C ALA A 406 -3.79 -18.50 23.67
N LYS A 407 -4.86 -19.10 23.14
CA LYS A 407 -5.95 -18.39 22.44
C LYS A 407 -6.53 -17.26 23.29
N THR A 408 -6.76 -17.52 24.58
CA THR A 408 -7.26 -16.50 25.53
C THR A 408 -6.28 -15.33 25.67
N GLY A 409 -4.99 -15.61 25.80
CA GLY A 409 -3.93 -14.59 25.84
C GLY A 409 -3.88 -13.74 24.57
N ILE A 410 -3.97 -14.38 23.40
CA ILE A 410 -3.96 -13.71 22.09
C ILE A 410 -5.17 -12.79 21.93
N LEU A 411 -6.38 -13.30 22.19
CA LEU A 411 -7.62 -12.52 22.08
C LEU A 411 -7.65 -11.36 23.09
N SER A 412 -7.19 -11.59 24.32
CA SER A 412 -7.07 -10.54 25.33
C SER A 412 -6.07 -9.45 24.90
N ALA A 413 -4.94 -9.85 24.29
CA ALA A 413 -3.96 -8.90 23.77
C ALA A 413 -4.55 -7.99 22.70
N VAL A 414 -5.38 -8.50 21.78
CA VAL A 414 -6.06 -7.67 20.78
C VAL A 414 -6.88 -6.55 21.43
N VAL A 415 -7.69 -6.90 22.44
CA VAL A 415 -8.54 -5.95 23.17
C VAL A 415 -7.69 -4.95 23.97
N CYS A 416 -6.69 -5.43 24.70
CA CYS A 416 -5.81 -4.57 25.50
C CYS A 416 -4.99 -3.62 24.63
N SER A 417 -4.41 -4.09 23.52
CA SER A 417 -3.66 -3.27 22.57
C SER A 417 -4.54 -2.18 21.95
N PHE A 418 -5.81 -2.48 21.64
CA PHE A 418 -6.77 -1.46 21.19
C PHE A 418 -7.01 -0.38 22.26
N ILE A 419 -7.25 -0.78 23.52
CA ILE A 419 -7.48 0.16 24.63
C ILE A 419 -6.24 1.02 24.86
N VAL A 420 -5.05 0.42 24.91
CA VAL A 420 -3.79 1.15 25.10
C VAL A 420 -3.54 2.10 23.92
N GLY A 421 -3.77 1.66 22.68
CA GLY A 421 -3.71 2.52 21.49
C GLY A 421 -4.68 3.70 21.58
N ARG A 422 -5.91 3.48 22.03
CA ARG A 422 -6.90 4.54 22.26
C ARG A 422 -6.47 5.55 23.32
N LEU A 423 -5.86 5.08 24.41
CA LEU A 423 -5.32 5.94 25.46
C LEU A 423 -4.13 6.76 24.97
N VAL A 424 -3.18 6.16 24.24
CA VAL A 424 -2.01 6.84 23.69
C VAL A 424 -2.43 7.93 22.69
N THR A 425 -3.31 7.58 21.75
CA THR A 425 -3.83 8.56 20.78
C THR A 425 -4.68 9.65 21.43
N GLY A 426 -5.46 9.32 22.45
CA GLY A 426 -6.19 10.28 23.28
C GLY A 426 -5.26 11.25 23.99
N ALA A 427 -4.19 10.76 24.61
CA ALA A 427 -3.17 11.57 25.28
C ALA A 427 -2.46 12.52 24.30
N ILE A 428 -2.14 12.05 23.09
CA ILE A 428 -1.59 12.91 22.02
C ILE A 428 -2.59 14.00 21.60
N GLY A 429 -3.88 13.68 21.59
CA GLY A 429 -4.95 14.64 21.29
C GLY A 429 -5.11 15.75 22.34
N LEU A 430 -4.70 15.51 23.59
CA LEU A 430 -4.72 16.49 24.67
C LEU A 430 -3.51 17.45 24.65
N LEU A 431 -2.51 17.21 23.79
CA LEU A 431 -1.34 18.08 23.69
C LEU A 431 -1.70 19.46 23.11
N PRO A 432 -1.00 20.55 23.54
CA PRO A 432 -1.18 21.87 22.96
C PRO A 432 -0.98 21.88 21.44
N PRO A 433 -1.72 22.71 20.69
CA PRO A 433 -1.67 22.75 19.24
C PRO A 433 -0.28 23.11 18.68
N GLN A 434 0.60 23.75 19.47
CA GLN A 434 1.97 24.03 19.06
C GLN A 434 2.90 22.80 19.11
N ILE A 435 2.64 21.85 20.01
CA ILE A 435 3.51 20.68 20.25
C ILE A 435 3.05 19.48 19.41
N ARG A 436 1.74 19.36 19.20
CA ARG A 436 1.12 18.21 18.51
C ARG A 436 1.72 17.92 17.13
N PRO A 437 1.98 18.89 16.23
CA PRO A 437 2.59 18.60 14.92
C PRO A 437 3.99 18.00 15.04
N ARG A 438 4.81 18.48 15.99
CA ARG A 438 6.17 17.96 16.22
C ARG A 438 6.16 16.50 16.66
N VAL A 439 5.20 16.14 17.52
CA VAL A 439 5.05 14.79 18.08
C VAL A 439 4.47 13.81 17.04
N LEU A 440 3.64 14.30 16.10
CA LEU A 440 3.01 13.47 15.07
C LEU A 440 3.87 13.30 13.82
N PHE A 441 4.45 14.37 13.28
CA PHE A 441 5.14 14.33 12.00
C PHE A 441 6.66 14.17 12.13
N GLY A 442 7.23 14.52 13.29
CA GLY A 442 8.67 14.39 13.50
C GLY A 442 9.48 15.31 12.60
N ARG A 443 10.76 14.98 12.41
CA ARG A 443 11.75 15.78 11.65
C ARG A 443 12.43 14.97 10.55
N ALA A 444 11.75 13.97 10.00
CA ALA A 444 12.35 13.13 8.97
C ALA A 444 12.12 13.73 7.58
N GLU A 445 13.19 13.78 6.79
CA GLU A 445 13.12 14.03 5.35
C GLU A 445 12.43 12.82 4.69
N THR A 446 11.44 13.07 3.85
CA THR A 446 10.71 12.02 3.13
C THR A 446 11.45 11.63 1.84
N ILE A 447 11.18 10.43 1.30
CA ILE A 447 11.71 10.04 -0.01
C ILE A 447 11.28 11.09 -1.04
N VAL A 448 12.24 11.60 -1.80
CA VAL A 448 11.98 12.49 -2.93
C VAL A 448 11.90 11.60 -4.17
N ASP A 449 10.70 11.53 -4.75
CA ASP A 449 10.43 10.79 -5.99
C ASP A 449 10.75 11.65 -7.23
N LEU A 450 10.80 12.97 -7.06
CA LEU A 450 11.16 13.91 -8.11
C LEU A 450 12.69 13.91 -8.31
N SER A 451 13.15 13.31 -9.40
CA SER A 451 14.58 13.12 -9.66
C SER A 451 15.33 14.42 -9.94
N VAL A 452 14.67 15.39 -10.58
CA VAL A 452 15.23 16.72 -10.86
C VAL A 452 14.56 17.74 -9.93
N PRO A 453 15.28 18.31 -8.94
CA PRO A 453 14.73 19.30 -8.02
C PRO A 453 14.12 20.51 -8.74
N VAL A 454 13.24 21.22 -8.04
CA VAL A 454 12.71 22.49 -8.56
C VAL A 454 13.81 23.55 -8.51
N ASP A 455 14.08 24.17 -9.66
CA ASP A 455 15.05 25.26 -9.83
C ASP A 455 14.29 26.56 -10.13
N PRO A 456 14.25 27.54 -9.20
CA PRO A 456 13.53 28.80 -9.39
C PRO A 456 13.98 29.68 -10.56
N ASP A 457 15.16 29.43 -11.12
CA ASP A 457 15.71 30.20 -12.23
C ASP A 457 15.46 29.53 -13.57
N ARG A 458 15.07 28.25 -13.57
CA ARG A 458 14.71 27.46 -14.75
C ARG A 458 13.20 27.18 -14.82
N ASP A 459 12.60 26.77 -13.71
CA ASP A 459 11.17 26.42 -13.63
C ASP A 459 10.28 27.66 -13.53
N HIS A 460 9.12 27.61 -14.20
CA HIS A 460 8.10 28.63 -14.08
C HIS A 460 7.34 28.48 -12.75
N LEU A 461 7.38 29.51 -11.91
CA LEU A 461 6.80 29.53 -10.57
C LEU A 461 5.57 30.42 -10.47
N ARG A 462 4.47 29.90 -9.91
CA ARG A 462 3.28 30.66 -9.50
C ARG A 462 3.19 30.63 -7.97
N GLY A 463 3.17 31.80 -7.34
CA GLY A 463 3.27 31.95 -5.88
C GLY A 463 4.69 32.26 -5.38
N PRO A 464 4.92 32.34 -4.05
CA PRO A 464 6.18 32.83 -3.51
C PRO A 464 7.38 31.90 -3.73
N ARG A 465 8.54 32.47 -4.09
CA ARG A 465 9.79 31.70 -4.30
C ARG A 465 10.19 30.82 -3.10
N HIS A 466 9.89 31.28 -1.88
CA HIS A 466 10.26 30.60 -0.63
C HIS A 466 9.06 29.97 0.11
N ALA A 467 7.99 29.62 -0.62
CA ALA A 467 6.84 28.94 -0.04
C ALA A 467 7.26 27.61 0.63
N PRO A 468 6.75 27.28 1.84
CA PRO A 468 7.07 26.05 2.56
C PRO A 468 6.58 24.79 1.84
N VAL A 469 5.61 24.91 0.92
CA VAL A 469 5.10 23.81 0.10
C VAL A 469 5.29 24.12 -1.37
N THR A 470 5.86 23.16 -2.11
CA THR A 470 6.03 23.17 -3.57
C THR A 470 5.14 22.09 -4.17
N VAL A 471 4.25 22.46 -5.08
CA VAL A 471 3.46 21.54 -5.88
C VAL A 471 3.99 21.58 -7.31
N VAL A 472 4.54 20.47 -7.79
CA VAL A 472 4.97 20.31 -9.19
C VAL A 472 3.92 19.49 -9.92
N GLU A 473 3.45 19.98 -11.05
CA GLU A 473 2.57 19.25 -11.97
C GLU A 473 3.31 19.00 -13.28
N TYR A 474 3.45 17.71 -13.65
CA TYR A 474 3.74 17.33 -15.02
C TYR A 474 2.43 17.26 -15.79
N GLY A 475 2.29 18.14 -16.79
CA GLY A 475 1.01 18.38 -17.45
C GLY A 475 1.10 18.49 -18.96
N ASP A 476 -0.05 18.33 -19.58
CA ASP A 476 -0.26 18.44 -21.02
C ASP A 476 -1.49 19.33 -21.24
N TYR A 477 -1.33 20.38 -22.05
CA TYR A 477 -2.38 21.36 -22.31
C TYR A 477 -3.61 20.80 -23.05
N GLU A 478 -3.48 19.71 -23.80
CA GLU A 478 -4.60 19.04 -24.49
C GLU A 478 -5.21 17.91 -23.64
N CYS A 479 -4.60 17.56 -22.49
CA CYS A 479 -5.08 16.51 -21.61
C CYS A 479 -6.33 16.94 -20.81
N PRO A 480 -7.49 16.28 -20.99
CA PRO A 480 -8.71 16.64 -20.27
C PRO A 480 -8.57 16.58 -18.75
N TYR A 481 -7.74 15.65 -18.24
CA TYR A 481 -7.51 15.51 -16.80
C TYR A 481 -6.65 16.66 -16.23
N CYS A 482 -5.72 17.22 -17.00
CA CYS A 482 -5.00 18.44 -16.62
C CYS A 482 -5.98 19.63 -16.53
N GLY A 483 -6.89 19.75 -17.49
CA GLY A 483 -7.94 20.78 -17.45
C GLY A 483 -8.90 20.61 -16.26
N GLN A 484 -9.25 19.37 -15.90
CA GLN A 484 -10.05 19.08 -14.69
C GLN A 484 -9.29 19.37 -13.39
N ALA A 485 -7.95 19.22 -13.38
CA ALA A 485 -7.13 19.52 -12.23
C ALA A 485 -6.87 21.03 -12.04
N GLU A 486 -6.99 21.84 -13.10
CA GLU A 486 -6.70 23.29 -13.02
C GLU A 486 -7.57 24.03 -11.98
N PRO A 487 -8.91 23.85 -11.91
CA PRO A 487 -9.73 24.47 -10.88
C PRO A 487 -9.30 24.06 -9.47
N VAL A 488 -8.88 22.80 -9.31
CA VAL A 488 -8.38 22.24 -8.05
C VAL A 488 -7.10 22.93 -7.61
N VAL A 489 -6.16 23.11 -8.55
CA VAL A 489 -4.90 23.81 -8.29
C VAL A 489 -5.16 25.29 -7.95
N ARG A 490 -6.07 25.97 -8.66
CA ARG A 490 -6.43 27.36 -8.37
C ARG A 490 -7.07 27.51 -6.99
N GLU A 491 -8.01 26.64 -6.64
CA GLU A 491 -8.62 26.64 -5.31
C GLU A 491 -7.58 26.40 -4.22
N LEU A 492 -6.64 25.49 -4.45
CA LEU A 492 -5.55 25.20 -3.52
C LEU A 492 -4.63 26.41 -3.35
N LEU A 493 -4.23 27.08 -4.44
CA LEU A 493 -3.44 28.31 -4.38
C LEU A 493 -4.20 29.43 -3.65
N GLY A 494 -5.52 29.55 -3.87
CA GLY A 494 -6.36 30.52 -3.16
C GLY A 494 -6.52 30.21 -1.66
N ALA A 495 -6.64 28.93 -1.30
CA ALA A 495 -6.87 28.49 0.08
C ALA A 495 -5.61 28.58 0.96
N PHE A 496 -4.43 28.35 0.38
CA PHE A 496 -3.16 28.37 1.11
C PHE A 496 -2.31 29.63 0.85
N GLY A 497 -2.67 30.45 -0.12
CA GLY A 497 -2.02 31.73 -0.41
C GLY A 497 -0.51 31.61 -0.55
N ASP A 498 0.22 32.44 0.21
CA ASP A 498 1.68 32.52 0.17
C ASP A 498 2.40 31.27 0.73
N GLU A 499 1.67 30.29 1.26
CA GLU A 499 2.23 29.06 1.82
C GLU A 499 2.55 28.00 0.75
N VAL A 500 2.04 28.17 -0.48
CA VAL A 500 2.21 27.23 -1.58
C VAL A 500 2.80 27.94 -2.80
N ARG A 501 3.80 27.30 -3.42
CA ARG A 501 4.25 27.62 -4.78
C ARG A 501 3.93 26.46 -5.72
N TYR A 502 3.47 26.80 -6.90
CA TYR A 502 3.12 25.87 -7.95
C TYR A 502 4.11 25.96 -9.11
N VAL A 503 4.49 24.81 -9.63
CA VAL A 503 5.42 24.62 -10.74
C VAL A 503 4.73 23.76 -11.79
N TRP A 504 4.76 24.21 -13.05
CA TRP A 504 4.36 23.41 -14.18
C TRP A 504 5.58 22.90 -14.92
N ARG A 505 5.59 21.60 -15.27
CA ARG A 505 6.56 20.98 -16.17
C ARG A 505 5.84 20.30 -17.32
N HIS A 506 6.37 20.43 -18.52
CA HIS A 506 5.73 19.92 -19.72
C HIS A 506 5.87 18.41 -19.87
N LEU A 507 4.76 17.74 -20.16
CA LEU A 507 4.75 16.33 -20.54
C LEU A 507 3.76 16.09 -21.69
N PRO A 508 4.01 16.65 -22.88
CA PRO A 508 3.11 16.51 -24.02
C PRO A 508 3.02 15.04 -24.47
N LEU A 509 1.82 14.47 -24.40
CA LEU A 509 1.53 13.09 -24.80
C LEU A 509 1.23 13.03 -26.30
N THR A 510 2.27 13.25 -27.12
CA THR A 510 2.15 13.40 -28.59
C THR A 510 1.54 12.19 -29.32
N ASP A 511 1.45 11.04 -28.66
CA ASP A 511 0.81 9.82 -29.16
C ASP A 511 -0.73 9.89 -29.14
N VAL A 512 -1.31 10.68 -28.23
CA VAL A 512 -2.75 10.87 -28.08
C VAL A 512 -3.22 12.30 -28.33
N HIS A 513 -2.34 13.28 -28.12
CA HIS A 513 -2.63 14.71 -28.20
C HIS A 513 -1.78 15.36 -29.29
N THR A 514 -2.43 15.71 -30.40
CA THR A 514 -1.75 16.17 -31.62
C THR A 514 -1.12 17.55 -31.46
N HIS A 515 -1.71 18.41 -30.63
CA HIS A 515 -1.28 19.81 -30.45
C HIS A 515 -0.53 20.04 -29.14
N ALA A 516 -0.41 19.03 -28.27
CA ALA A 516 0.24 19.14 -26.96
C ALA A 516 1.66 19.74 -27.02
N GLN A 517 2.50 19.25 -27.93
CA GLN A 517 3.87 19.76 -28.11
C GLN A 517 3.87 21.24 -28.52
N LEU A 518 2.99 21.61 -29.45
CA LEU A 518 2.89 22.97 -29.94
C LEU A 518 2.37 23.92 -28.85
N ALA A 519 1.40 23.49 -28.05
CA ALA A 519 0.89 24.26 -26.92
C ALA A 519 1.95 24.45 -25.82
N ALA A 520 2.73 23.40 -25.51
CA ALA A 520 3.85 23.50 -24.58
C ALA A 520 4.89 24.52 -25.06
N GLU A 521 5.32 24.43 -26.31
CA GLU A 521 6.25 25.39 -26.92
C GLU A 521 5.68 26.83 -26.96
N ALA A 522 4.37 26.99 -27.13
CA ALA A 522 3.72 28.30 -27.08
C ALA A 522 3.79 28.95 -25.69
N SER A 523 3.64 28.17 -24.62
CA SER A 523 3.83 28.70 -23.27
C SER A 523 5.28 29.18 -23.07
N GLU A 524 6.27 28.45 -23.58
CA GLU A 524 7.69 28.82 -23.49
C GLU A 524 8.03 30.02 -24.38
N ALA A 525 7.47 30.10 -25.59
CA ALA A 525 7.62 31.27 -26.46
C ALA A 525 7.00 32.54 -25.81
N ALA A 526 5.91 32.38 -25.06
CA ALA A 526 5.33 33.45 -24.26
C ALA A 526 6.23 33.82 -23.06
N ALA A 527 6.91 32.85 -22.44
CA ALA A 527 7.86 33.09 -21.35
C ALA A 527 9.03 33.99 -21.76
N LEU A 528 9.53 33.85 -23.00
CA LEU A 528 10.58 34.72 -23.57
C LEU A 528 10.17 36.21 -23.66
N GLN A 529 8.88 36.49 -23.48
CA GLN A 529 8.29 37.82 -23.46
C GLN A 529 7.63 38.15 -22.09
N GLY A 530 7.78 37.28 -21.09
CA GLY A 530 7.26 37.48 -19.74
C GLY A 530 5.80 37.09 -19.53
N GLY A 531 5.14 36.43 -20.50
CA GLY A 531 3.70 36.10 -20.45
C GLY A 531 3.40 34.61 -20.26
N TYR A 532 4.26 33.85 -19.57
CA TYR A 532 4.12 32.40 -19.43
C TYR A 532 2.78 32.00 -18.78
N TRP A 533 2.45 32.62 -17.64
CA TRP A 533 1.31 32.21 -16.82
C TRP A 533 -0.03 32.60 -17.45
N GLU A 534 -0.09 33.74 -18.11
CA GLU A 534 -1.24 34.21 -18.89
C GLU A 534 -1.49 33.28 -20.07
N MET A 535 -0.42 32.86 -20.77
CA MET A 535 -0.53 31.87 -21.84
C MET A 535 -0.96 30.50 -21.27
N HIS A 536 -0.35 30.03 -20.19
CA HIS A 536 -0.71 28.77 -19.52
C HIS A 536 -2.21 28.72 -19.17
N ASP A 537 -2.76 29.77 -18.57
CA ASP A 537 -4.19 29.84 -18.22
C ASP A 537 -5.09 29.83 -19.47
N LEU A 538 -4.70 30.52 -20.54
CA LEU A 538 -5.43 30.51 -21.81
C LEU A 538 -5.45 29.12 -22.46
N LEU A 539 -4.30 28.44 -22.47
CA LEU A 539 -4.18 27.11 -23.04
C LEU A 539 -5.05 26.09 -22.29
N LEU A 540 -5.02 26.10 -20.96
CA LEU A 540 -5.86 25.20 -20.15
C LEU A 540 -7.36 25.52 -20.24
N SER A 541 -7.73 26.79 -20.41
CA SER A 541 -9.14 27.15 -20.64
C SER A 541 -9.64 26.85 -22.05
N HIS A 542 -8.73 26.64 -23.01
CA HIS A 542 -9.06 26.39 -24.42
C HIS A 542 -8.39 25.12 -24.97
N GLN A 543 -8.46 24.00 -24.22
CA GLN A 543 -7.81 22.74 -24.59
C GLN A 543 -8.20 22.19 -25.98
N GLY A 544 -9.37 22.57 -26.49
CA GLY A 544 -9.84 22.18 -27.83
C GLY A 544 -9.38 23.08 -28.99
N ALA A 545 -8.68 24.18 -28.71
CA ALA A 545 -8.27 25.19 -29.69
C ALA A 545 -6.78 25.53 -29.54
N LEU A 546 -5.93 24.57 -29.88
CA LEU A 546 -4.47 24.65 -29.68
C LEU A 546 -3.68 24.68 -30.99
N ARG A 547 -4.31 25.08 -32.11
CA ARG A 547 -3.60 25.18 -33.40
C ARG A 547 -2.76 26.44 -33.43
N PHE A 548 -1.76 26.46 -34.30
CA PHE A 548 -0.85 27.61 -34.45
C PHE A 548 -1.56 28.98 -34.56
N ASN A 549 -2.67 29.05 -35.31
CA ASN A 549 -3.44 30.28 -35.43
C ASN A 549 -4.11 30.69 -34.11
N ASP A 550 -4.68 29.72 -33.38
CA ASP A 550 -5.30 29.96 -32.08
C ASP A 550 -4.25 30.49 -31.09
N LEU A 551 -3.07 29.83 -31.03
CA LEU A 551 -1.94 30.23 -30.18
C LEU A 551 -1.45 31.64 -30.49
N ARG A 552 -1.41 32.01 -31.77
CA ARG A 552 -1.03 33.35 -32.23
C ARG A 552 -2.07 34.40 -31.81
N ASP A 553 -3.35 34.05 -31.88
CA ASP A 553 -4.44 34.92 -31.44
C ASP A 553 -4.41 35.11 -29.91
N TYR A 554 -4.12 34.06 -29.15
CA TYR A 554 -3.90 34.12 -27.70
C TYR A 554 -2.73 35.03 -27.34
N ALA A 555 -1.59 34.92 -28.03
CA ALA A 555 -0.46 35.81 -27.81
C ALA A 555 -0.86 37.29 -28.00
N GLY A 556 -1.74 37.60 -28.96
CA GLY A 556 -2.31 38.93 -29.13
C GLY A 556 -3.24 39.35 -27.99
N GLN A 557 -4.07 38.44 -27.48
CA GLN A 557 -4.99 38.70 -26.36
C GLN A 557 -4.27 39.06 -25.07
N ILE A 558 -3.13 38.42 -24.79
CA ILE A 558 -2.30 38.70 -23.60
C ILE A 558 -1.25 39.80 -23.84
N GLY A 559 -1.31 40.49 -24.99
CA GLY A 559 -0.50 41.68 -25.26
C GLY A 559 0.95 41.43 -25.66
N LEU A 560 1.30 40.23 -26.13
CA LEU A 560 2.65 39.91 -26.61
C LEU A 560 2.91 40.46 -28.02
N ASP A 561 4.20 40.59 -28.40
CA ASP A 561 4.58 40.81 -29.79
C ASP A 561 4.31 39.52 -30.59
N VAL A 562 3.19 39.54 -31.30
CA VAL A 562 2.70 38.41 -32.11
C VAL A 562 3.70 38.01 -33.21
N ALA A 563 4.41 38.97 -33.80
CA ALA A 563 5.38 38.69 -34.85
C ALA A 563 6.63 38.02 -34.27
N ARG A 564 7.09 38.46 -33.10
CA ARG A 564 8.16 37.79 -32.36
C ARG A 564 7.73 36.39 -31.91
N PHE A 565 6.56 36.28 -31.28
CA PHE A 565 5.99 35.01 -30.85
C PHE A 565 5.92 33.98 -31.98
N ALA A 566 5.39 34.38 -33.14
CA ALA A 566 5.29 33.50 -34.30
C ALA A 566 6.68 33.06 -34.82
N ARG A 567 7.70 33.93 -34.77
CA ARG A 567 9.08 33.54 -35.12
C ARG A 567 9.65 32.54 -34.12
N ASP A 568 9.48 32.78 -32.83
CA ASP A 568 9.99 31.91 -31.76
C ASP A 568 9.33 30.52 -31.83
N MET A 569 8.02 30.48 -32.13
CA MET A 569 7.28 29.24 -32.40
C MET A 569 7.78 28.50 -33.64
N MET A 570 7.98 29.19 -34.76
CA MET A 570 8.52 28.58 -35.99
C MET A 570 9.96 28.09 -35.83
N ALA A 571 10.73 28.71 -34.93
CA ALA A 571 12.08 28.31 -34.58
C ALA A 571 12.14 27.20 -33.52
N HIS A 572 10.98 26.75 -33.00
CA HIS A 572 10.90 25.80 -31.89
C HIS A 572 11.72 26.23 -30.66
N ALA A 573 11.71 27.53 -30.36
CA ALA A 573 12.56 28.11 -29.31
C ALA A 573 12.31 27.49 -27.92
N GLY A 574 11.09 27.00 -27.66
CA GLY A 574 10.74 26.30 -26.42
C GLY A 574 11.04 24.81 -26.39
N ALA A 575 11.35 24.17 -27.52
CA ALA A 575 11.42 22.71 -27.62
C ALA A 575 12.52 22.10 -26.74
N GLY A 576 13.64 22.82 -26.53
CA GLY A 576 14.70 22.38 -25.62
C GLY A 576 14.21 22.26 -24.17
N HIS A 577 13.53 23.28 -23.66
CA HIS A 577 12.99 23.28 -22.30
C HIS A 577 11.91 22.19 -22.10
N VAL A 578 11.04 22.02 -23.10
CA VAL A 578 10.04 20.94 -23.12
C VAL A 578 10.71 19.56 -23.11
N ALA A 579 11.77 19.36 -23.90
CA ALA A 579 12.49 18.09 -23.92
C ALA A 579 13.18 17.78 -22.59
N GLU A 580 13.77 18.78 -21.94
CA GLU A 580 14.34 18.64 -20.59
C GLU A 580 13.27 18.29 -19.55
N ASP A 581 12.08 18.90 -19.63
CA ASP A 581 10.95 18.53 -18.78
C ASP A 581 10.55 17.07 -18.99
N VAL A 582 10.44 16.63 -20.24
CA VAL A 582 10.10 15.24 -20.58
C VAL A 582 11.15 14.26 -20.06
N GLU A 583 12.45 14.57 -20.21
CA GLU A 583 13.53 13.76 -19.65
C GLU A 583 13.46 13.71 -18.12
N SER A 584 13.19 14.85 -17.47
CA SER A 584 13.00 14.90 -16.02
C SER A 584 11.79 14.07 -15.55
N ALA A 585 10.75 13.99 -16.39
CA ALA A 585 9.56 13.18 -16.16
C ALA A 585 9.93 11.69 -16.20
N ASP A 586 10.69 11.25 -17.21
CA ASP A 586 11.16 9.87 -17.37
C ASP A 586 12.07 9.45 -16.19
N LEU A 587 13.02 10.31 -15.83
CA LEU A 587 13.88 10.11 -14.67
C LEU A 587 13.08 10.02 -13.35
N SER A 588 11.94 10.72 -13.27
CA SER A 588 11.02 10.70 -12.13
C SER A 588 9.94 9.61 -12.25
N GLY A 589 10.02 8.73 -13.26
CA GLY A 589 9.09 7.63 -13.52
C GLY A 589 7.67 8.07 -13.90
N VAL A 590 7.52 9.28 -14.45
CA VAL A 590 6.23 9.88 -14.83
C VAL A 590 5.85 9.37 -16.22
N ALA A 591 4.75 8.64 -16.30
CA ALA A 591 4.32 7.98 -17.54
C ALA A 591 3.02 8.56 -18.11
N GLY A 592 2.42 9.57 -17.48
CA GLY A 592 1.16 10.17 -17.91
C GLY A 592 0.84 11.47 -17.17
N THR A 593 -0.19 12.16 -17.65
CA THR A 593 -0.62 13.48 -17.16
C THR A 593 -2.06 13.47 -16.63
N PRO A 594 -2.40 14.32 -15.64
CA PRO A 594 -1.45 15.07 -14.82
C PRO A 594 -0.69 14.15 -13.87
N THR A 595 0.52 14.50 -13.47
CA THR A 595 1.20 13.84 -12.35
C THR A 595 1.73 14.89 -11.38
N PHE A 596 1.31 14.80 -10.12
CA PHE A 596 1.65 15.76 -9.09
C PHE A 596 2.77 15.26 -8.17
N PHE A 597 3.65 16.19 -7.78
CA PHE A 597 4.58 16.02 -6.69
C PHE A 597 4.39 17.12 -5.65
N VAL A 598 4.31 16.76 -4.37
CA VAL A 598 4.21 17.71 -3.26
C VAL A 598 5.48 17.63 -2.41
N ASN A 599 6.28 18.70 -2.41
CA ASN A 599 7.64 18.73 -1.84
C ASN A 599 8.51 17.56 -2.33
N GLY A 600 8.42 17.27 -3.63
CA GLY A 600 9.20 16.22 -4.28
C GLY A 600 8.68 14.79 -4.08
N ARG A 601 7.62 14.56 -3.28
CA ARG A 601 6.95 13.25 -3.16
C ARG A 601 5.88 13.12 -4.23
N ARG A 602 5.82 11.98 -4.93
CA ARG A 602 4.74 11.72 -5.88
C ARG A 602 3.41 11.58 -5.14
N HIS A 603 2.38 12.25 -5.65
CA HIS A 603 1.00 12.04 -5.21
C HIS A 603 0.41 10.85 -5.97
N HIS A 604 0.01 9.82 -5.23
CA HIS A 604 -0.68 8.64 -5.75
C HIS A 604 -2.14 8.67 -5.28
N GLY A 605 -3.03 9.24 -6.09
CA GLY A 605 -4.43 9.45 -5.76
C GLY A 605 -5.22 9.95 -6.97
N ALA A 606 -6.55 10.03 -6.84
CA ALA A 606 -7.35 10.75 -7.82
C ALA A 606 -6.94 12.24 -7.79
N TYR A 607 -6.98 12.92 -8.94
CA TYR A 607 -6.65 14.34 -9.05
C TYR A 607 -7.79 15.23 -8.51
N ASP A 608 -8.35 14.85 -7.36
CA ASP A 608 -9.44 15.55 -6.70
C ASP A 608 -8.93 16.57 -5.68
N ILE A 609 -9.81 17.54 -5.36
CA ILE A 609 -9.51 18.61 -4.41
C ILE A 609 -9.15 18.05 -3.04
N GLU A 610 -9.86 17.01 -2.60
CA GLU A 610 -9.69 16.44 -1.27
C GLU A 610 -8.30 15.81 -1.11
N GLY A 611 -7.89 14.94 -2.05
CA GLY A 611 -6.62 14.24 -2.04
C GLY A 611 -5.43 15.19 -2.16
N LEU A 612 -5.47 16.14 -3.10
CA LEU A 612 -4.37 17.09 -3.30
C LEU A 612 -4.27 18.08 -2.12
N SER A 613 -5.41 18.58 -1.60
CA SER A 613 -5.44 19.44 -0.42
C SER A 613 -4.92 18.74 0.83
N GLN A 614 -5.26 17.46 1.02
CA GLN A 614 -4.77 16.67 2.15
C GLN A 614 -3.25 16.47 2.07
N ALA A 615 -2.72 16.23 0.87
CA ALA A 615 -1.28 16.13 0.63
C ALA A 615 -0.55 17.44 0.95
N VAL A 616 -1.11 18.59 0.53
CA VAL A 616 -0.55 19.92 0.81
C VAL A 616 -0.63 20.29 2.29
N ARG A 617 -1.75 20.03 2.97
CA ARG A 617 -1.86 20.24 4.44
C ARG A 617 -0.81 19.43 5.18
N ALA A 618 -0.66 18.14 4.83
CA ALA A 618 0.32 17.28 5.45
C ALA A 618 1.77 17.72 5.16
N ALA A 619 2.03 18.29 3.97
CA ALA A 619 3.35 18.85 3.63
C ALA A 619 3.64 20.14 4.39
N ARG A 620 2.64 21.02 4.54
CA ARG A 620 2.75 22.24 5.34
C ARG A 620 3.04 21.97 6.80
N GLU A 621 2.27 21.06 7.42
CA GLU A 621 2.46 20.71 8.83
C GLU A 621 3.87 20.15 9.08
N ARG A 622 4.42 19.40 8.12
CA ARG A 622 5.83 18.95 8.13
C ARG A 622 6.82 20.11 7.99
N ALA A 623 6.60 21.02 7.05
CA ALA A 623 7.49 22.16 6.82
C ALA A 623 7.54 23.10 8.04
N ALA A 624 6.41 23.34 8.71
CA ALA A 624 6.34 24.14 9.94
C ALA A 624 7.20 23.56 11.08
N VAL A 625 7.31 22.23 11.17
CA VAL A 625 8.16 21.55 12.16
C VAL A 625 9.65 21.70 11.84
N ALA A 626 10.02 21.81 10.55
CA ALA A 626 11.40 21.99 10.12
C ALA A 626 11.93 23.41 10.41
N VAL A 627 11.11 24.45 10.18
CA VAL A 627 11.51 25.87 10.32
C VAL A 627 11.69 26.31 11.78
N GLN A 628 10.98 25.72 12.74
CA GLN A 628 11.10 26.12 14.16
C GLN A 628 12.37 25.59 14.88
N VAL A 629 13.31 25.00 14.13
CA VAL A 629 14.47 24.27 14.66
C VAL A 629 15.79 24.72 13.99
N SER A 630 15.71 25.37 12.83
CA SER A 630 16.76 26.24 12.29
C SER A 630 16.77 27.58 13.02
#